data_AF-A0A951A9P1-F1
#
_entry.id   AF-A0A951A9P1-F1
#
_cell.length_a   1.000
_cell.length_b   1.000
_cell.length_c   1.000
_cell.angle_alpha   90.00
_cell.angle_beta   90.00
_cell.angle_gamma   90.00
#
_symmetry.space_group_name_H-M   'P 1'
#
loop_
_entity.id
_entity.type
_entity.pdbx_description
1 polymer ?
#
loop_
_entity_poly.entity_id
_entity_poly.type
_entity_poly.pdbx_seq_one_letter_code
_entity_poly.pdbx_strand_id
1 'polypeptide(L)' 'MGLAVAIQMDPIDTINIDADSTFALALEAQARGHALYHYLPQ' A
#
# COMPACT_ATOMS: atom_id res chain seq x y z
N MET A 1 10.99 2.12 15.63
CA MET A 1 11.37 2.86 14.40
C MET A 1 10.64 2.21 13.24
N GLY A 2 9.91 2.98 12.43
CA GLY A 2 9.18 2.48 11.26
C GLY A 2 10.05 2.47 10.00
N LEU A 3 9.75 1.58 9.06
CA LEU A 3 10.35 1.56 7.73
C LEU A 3 9.63 2.55 6.81
N ALA A 4 10.31 2.97 5.74
CA ALA A 4 9.68 3.57 4.57
C ALA A 4 9.36 2.45 3.57
N VAL A 5 8.09 2.29 3.23
CA VAL A 5 7.60 1.22 2.34
C VAL A 5 7.01 1.89 1.09
N ALA A 6 7.64 1.65 -0.05
CA ALA A 6 7.10 2.06 -1.35
C ALA A 6 6.33 0.89 -1.98
N ILE A 7 5.14 1.19 -2.51
CA ILE A 7 4.22 0.22 -3.09
C ILE A 7 3.88 0.66 -4.51
N GLN A 8 4.12 -0.22 -5.47
CA GLN A 8 3.60 -0.12 -6.84
C GLN A 8 2.39 -1.04 -6.95
N MET A 9 1.27 -0.50 -7.38
CA MET A 9 0.04 -1.25 -7.67
C MET A 9 -0.79 -0.51 -8.73
N ASP A 10 -1.90 -1.10 -9.12
CA ASP A 10 -2.92 -0.40 -9.90
C ASP A 10 -3.41 0.86 -9.17
N PRO A 11 -3.95 1.88 -9.88
CA PRO A 11 -4.44 3.09 -9.24
C PRO A 11 -5.44 2.78 -8.11
N ILE A 12 -5.22 3.36 -6.93
CA ILE A 12 -6.05 3.15 -5.73
C ILE A 12 -7.54 3.42 -6.00
N ASP A 13 -7.86 4.34 -6.91
CA ASP A 13 -9.24 4.67 -7.27
C ASP A 13 -9.98 3.52 -8.00
N THR A 14 -9.25 2.50 -8.44
CA THR A 14 -9.77 1.39 -9.27
C THR A 14 -9.70 0.02 -8.59
N ILE A 15 -9.05 -0.10 -7.43
CA ILE A 15 -8.89 -1.39 -6.74
C ILE A 15 -10.15 -1.82 -5.99
N ASN A 16 -10.35 -3.13 -5.87
CA ASN A 16 -11.31 -3.69 -4.92
C ASN A 16 -10.62 -3.87 -3.57
N ILE A 17 -10.86 -2.96 -2.63
CA ILE A 17 -10.23 -2.97 -1.30
C ILE A 17 -10.49 -4.24 -0.48
N ASP A 18 -11.58 -4.95 -0.74
CA ASP A 18 -11.94 -6.18 -0.02
C ASP A 18 -11.22 -7.41 -0.58
N ALA A 19 -10.63 -7.31 -1.78
CA ALA A 19 -9.99 -8.42 -2.49
C ALA A 19 -8.51 -8.17 -2.80
N ASP A 20 -8.02 -6.93 -2.68
CA ASP A 20 -6.65 -6.58 -3.02
C ASP A 20 -5.67 -6.90 -1.89
N SER A 21 -4.80 -7.87 -2.12
CA SER A 21 -3.80 -8.29 -1.14
C SER A 21 -2.73 -7.23 -0.92
N THR A 22 -2.42 -6.41 -1.92
CA THR A 22 -1.42 -5.35 -1.81
C THR A 22 -1.93 -4.23 -0.90
N PHE A 23 -3.21 -3.90 -1.02
CA PHE A 23 -3.90 -2.96 -0.14
C PHE A 23 -3.95 -3.48 1.30
N ALA A 24 -4.28 -4.76 1.50
CA ALA A 24 -4.26 -5.38 2.83
C ALA A 24 -2.86 -5.31 3.48
N LEU A 25 -1.79 -5.58 2.72
CA LEU A 25 -0.41 -5.45 3.19
C LEU A 25 -0.04 -4.00 3.53
N ALA A 26 -0.54 -3.02 2.77
CA ALA A 26 -0.36 -1.60 3.06
C ALA A 26 -1.01 -1.23 4.40
N LEU A 27 -2.23 -1.68 4.66
CA LEU A 27 -2.93 -1.43 5.93
C LEU A 27 -2.18 -2.03 7.13
N GLU A 28 -1.65 -3.24 7.01
CA GLU A 28 -0.83 -3.88 8.05
C GLU A 28 0.47 -3.12 8.30
N ALA A 29 1.14 -2.64 7.25
CA ALA A 29 2.33 -1.82 7.38
C ALA A 29 2.03 -0.48 8.09
N GLN A 30 0.90 0.16 7.77
CA GLN A 30 0.42 1.35 8.48
C GLN A 30 0.13 1.05 9.96
N ALA A 31 -0.56 -0.06 10.27
CA ALA A 31 -0.87 -0.47 11.64
C ALA A 31 0.39 -0.73 12.50
N ARG A 32 1.50 -1.16 11.87
CA ARG A 32 2.81 -1.34 12.50
C ARG A 32 3.65 -0.06 12.58
N GLY A 33 3.12 1.08 12.13
CA GLY A 33 3.79 2.38 12.19
C GLY A 33 4.86 2.58 11.11
N HIS A 34 4.72 1.93 9.96
CA HIS A 34 5.56 2.19 8.78
C HIS A 34 4.99 3.36 7.95
N ALA A 35 5.87 4.12 7.30
CA ALA A 35 5.48 5.16 6.36
C ALA A 35 5.22 4.52 4.97
N LEU A 36 4.11 4.87 4.34
CA LEU A 36 3.71 4.33 3.04
C LEU A 36 3.87 5.36 1.92
N TYR A 37 4.34 4.90 0.76
CA TYR A 37 4.43 5.67 -0.48
C TYR A 37 3.81 4.85 -1.60
N HIS A 38 2.95 5.45 -2.42
CA HIS A 38 2.34 4.82 -3.58
C HIS A 38 2.84 5.48 -4.86
N TYR A 39 3.13 4.69 -5.89
CA TYR A 39 3.54 5.18 -7.20
C TYR A 39 3.02 4.29 -8.33
N LEU A 40 2.82 4.90 -9.50
CA LEU A 40 2.38 4.22 -10.71
C LEU A 40 3.56 3.87 -11.62
N PRO A 41 3.45 2.83 -12.47
CA PRO A 41 4.42 2.57 -13.53
C PRO A 41 4.48 3.74 -14.53
N GLN A 42 5.64 3.91 -15.18
CA GLN A 42 5.84 4.85 -16.29
C GLN A 42 5.45 4.22 -17.63
#